data_AF-A0A937ISP2-F1
#
_entry.id   AF-A0A937ISP2-F1
#
_cell.length_a   1.000
_cell.length_b   1.000
_cell.length_c   1.000
_cell.angle_alpha   90.00
_cell.angle_beta   90.00
_cell.angle_gamma   90.00
#
_symmetry.space_group_name_H-M   'P 1'
#
loop_
_entity.id
_entity.type
_entity.pdbx_description
1 polymer ?
#
loop_
_entity_poly.entity_id
_entity_poly.type
_entity_poly.pdbx_seq_one_letter_code
_entity_poly.pdbx_strand_id
1 'polypeptide(L)'
;MSSFVFLDEKLVYIELLNKAIMKIKTIITLIGALNVLQGIGFILGGETLTKQSFPEDMLTGGAVEVGTAMHWPLGVAGIVIGIILFSTRSLPLNEAKKVLLYTGFAYTFFLINGLLQHFTTPVNVPMQALGLITLLAALAFYSSQSAKS
;
A
#
# COMPACT_ATOMS: atom_id res chain seq x y z
N MET A 1 5.09 -16.07 47.52
CA MET A 1 4.26 -16.83 46.56
C MET A 1 3.47 -15.91 45.62
N SER A 2 2.97 -14.75 46.07
CA SER A 2 2.28 -13.76 45.21
C SER A 2 3.19 -13.02 44.21
N SER A 3 4.46 -12.77 44.56
CA SER A 3 5.41 -12.08 43.68
C SER A 3 5.84 -12.88 42.45
N PHE A 4 5.83 -14.21 42.53
CA PHE A 4 6.24 -15.09 41.43
C PHE A 4 5.14 -15.21 40.36
N VAL A 5 3.87 -15.30 40.79
CA VAL A 5 2.70 -15.30 39.90
C VAL A 5 2.59 -13.97 39.13
N PHE A 6 2.89 -12.85 39.79
CA PHE A 6 2.85 -11.52 39.16
C PHE A 6 3.95 -11.30 38.11
N LEU A 7 5.10 -11.97 38.26
CA LEU A 7 6.19 -11.93 37.27
C LEU A 7 5.84 -12.72 36.01
N ASP A 8 5.14 -13.84 36.17
CA ASP A 8 4.70 -14.70 35.06
C ASP A 8 3.67 -13.99 34.16
N GLU A 9 2.67 -13.33 34.76
CA GLU A 9 1.67 -12.53 34.01
C GLU A 9 2.31 -11.38 33.22
N LYS A 10 3.30 -10.68 33.82
CA LYS A 10 4.05 -9.62 33.13
C LYS A 10 4.85 -10.16 31.94
N LEU A 11 5.44 -11.34 32.09
CA LEU A 11 6.24 -11.97 31.04
C LEU A 11 5.35 -12.34 29.84
N VAL A 12 4.19 -12.97 30.11
CA VAL A 12 3.19 -13.31 29.10
C VAL A 12 2.70 -12.07 28.36
N TYR A 13 2.43 -10.98 29.09
CA TYR A 13 2.01 -9.71 28.47
C TYR A 13 3.08 -9.12 27.53
N ILE A 14 4.35 -9.13 27.95
CA ILE A 14 5.48 -8.64 27.15
C ILE A 14 5.63 -9.50 25.88
N GLU A 15 5.48 -10.82 25.98
CA GLU A 15 5.57 -11.72 24.83
C GLU A 15 4.45 -11.48 23.81
N LEU A 16 3.21 -11.31 24.28
CA LEU A 16 2.07 -10.96 23.44
C LEU A 16 2.25 -9.60 22.74
N LEU A 17 2.76 -8.59 23.47
CA LEU A 17 3.06 -7.28 22.92
C LEU A 17 4.14 -7.35 21.83
N ASN A 18 5.22 -8.07 22.08
CA ASN A 18 6.30 -8.26 21.11
C ASN A 18 5.81 -8.97 19.85
N LYS A 19 4.96 -10.00 19.99
CA LYS A 19 4.34 -10.70 18.85
C LYS A 19 3.46 -9.77 18.01
N ALA A 20 2.67 -8.91 18.65
CA ALA A 20 1.86 -7.91 17.96
C ALA A 20 2.73 -6.89 17.21
N ILE A 21 3.80 -6.39 17.84
CA ILE A 21 4.76 -5.47 17.23
C ILE A 21 5.39 -6.09 15.98
N MET A 22 5.86 -7.34 16.08
CA MET A 22 6.48 -8.03 14.96
C MET A 22 5.50 -8.20 13.80
N LYS A 23 4.24 -8.58 14.06
CA LYS A 23 3.20 -8.71 13.03
C LYS A 23 2.95 -7.41 12.27
N ILE A 24 2.82 -6.29 12.99
CA ILE A 24 2.61 -4.97 12.37
C ILE A 24 3.80 -4.56 11.50
N LYS A 25 5.03 -4.72 12.00
CA LYS A 25 6.24 -4.39 11.25
C LYS A 25 6.39 -5.22 9.98
N THR A 26 6.04 -6.51 10.04
CA THR A 26 6.00 -7.38 8.85
C THR A 26 5.00 -6.89 7.82
N ILE A 27 3.82 -6.45 8.25
CA ILE A 27 2.79 -5.94 7.32
C ILE A 27 3.22 -4.62 6.68
N ILE A 28 3.78 -3.69 7.46
CA ILE A 28 4.38 -2.46 6.91
C ILE A 28 5.48 -2.79 5.89
N THR A 29 6.33 -3.78 6.20
CA THR A 29 7.39 -4.24 5.28
C THR A 29 6.79 -4.80 3.98
N LEU A 30 5.76 -5.62 4.09
CA LEU A 30 5.09 -6.24 2.94
C LEU A 30 4.45 -5.17 2.04
N ILE A 31 3.68 -4.25 2.63
CA ILE A 31 3.05 -3.16 1.89
C ILE A 31 4.14 -2.29 1.25
N GLY A 32 5.17 -1.90 2.01
CA GLY A 32 6.29 -1.11 1.49
C GLY A 32 6.98 -1.77 0.29
N ALA A 33 7.30 -3.06 0.39
CA ALA A 33 7.92 -3.82 -0.70
C ALA A 33 7.02 -3.88 -1.95
N LEU A 34 5.73 -4.12 -1.77
CA LEU A 34 4.77 -4.16 -2.87
C LEU A 34 4.64 -2.79 -3.55
N ASN A 35 4.72 -1.68 -2.82
CA ASN A 35 4.70 -0.34 -3.41
C ASN A 35 5.97 -0.05 -4.23
N VAL A 36 7.14 -0.49 -3.76
CA VAL A 36 8.38 -0.39 -4.55
C VAL A 36 8.28 -1.21 -5.84
N LEU A 37 7.87 -2.47 -5.74
CA LEU A 37 7.73 -3.35 -6.90
C LEU A 37 6.69 -2.81 -7.90
N GLN A 38 5.56 -2.31 -7.40
CA GLN A 38 4.53 -1.68 -8.22
C GLN A 38 5.05 -0.41 -8.89
N GLY A 39 5.81 0.42 -8.17
CA GLY A 39 6.41 1.63 -8.71
C GLY A 39 7.41 1.34 -9.84
N ILE A 40 8.25 0.32 -9.67
CA ILE A 40 9.14 -0.18 -10.73
C ILE A 40 8.30 -0.69 -11.93
N GLY A 41 7.24 -1.44 -11.66
CA GLY A 41 6.32 -1.93 -12.70
C GLY A 41 5.69 -0.81 -13.53
N PHE A 42 5.32 0.31 -12.91
CA PHE A 42 4.80 1.48 -13.62
C PHE A 42 5.85 2.15 -14.51
N ILE A 43 7.10 2.25 -14.05
CA ILE A 43 8.19 2.85 -14.84
C ILE A 43 8.51 1.99 -16.07
N LEU A 44 8.65 0.67 -15.88
CA LEU A 44 9.03 -0.24 -16.97
C LEU A 44 7.86 -0.57 -17.90
N GLY A 45 6.63 -0.60 -17.36
CA GLY A 45 5.42 -1.01 -18.08
C GLY A 45 4.56 0.14 -18.62
N GLY A 46 4.97 1.40 -18.44
CA GLY A 46 4.13 2.57 -18.73
C GLY A 46 3.54 2.62 -20.14
N GLU A 47 4.29 2.23 -21.16
CA GLU A 47 3.79 2.17 -22.54
C GLU A 47 2.73 1.08 -22.71
N THR A 48 2.97 -0.10 -22.14
CA THR A 48 2.01 -1.22 -22.21
C THR A 48 0.72 -0.86 -21.49
N LEU A 49 0.83 -0.25 -20.31
CA LEU A 49 -0.33 0.20 -19.53
C LEU A 49 -1.12 1.27 -20.29
N THR A 50 -0.43 2.23 -20.92
CA THR A 50 -1.07 3.25 -21.75
C THR A 50 -1.87 2.62 -22.89
N LYS A 51 -1.26 1.69 -23.64
CA LYS A 51 -1.95 1.01 -24.76
C LYS A 51 -3.11 0.12 -24.31
N GLN A 52 -3.03 -0.46 -23.11
CA GLN A 52 -4.11 -1.28 -22.55
C GLN A 52 -5.27 -0.45 -21.99
N SER A 53 -4.97 0.76 -21.54
CA SER A 53 -5.95 1.62 -20.89
C SER A 53 -6.73 2.52 -21.84
N PHE A 54 -6.18 2.89 -22.98
CA PHE A 54 -6.86 3.79 -23.93
C PHE A 54 -7.39 3.03 -25.16
N PRO A 55 -8.56 3.42 -25.69
CA PRO A 55 -9.07 2.94 -26.98
C PRO A 55 -8.10 3.19 -28.14
N GLU A 56 -8.08 2.31 -29.13
CA GLU A 56 -7.14 2.37 -30.26
C GLU A 56 -7.21 3.69 -31.05
N ASP A 57 -8.39 4.27 -31.19
CA ASP A 57 -8.62 5.54 -31.88
C ASP A 57 -8.01 6.76 -31.14
N MET A 58 -7.66 6.60 -29.86
CA MET A 58 -6.98 7.63 -29.05
C MET A 58 -5.45 7.44 -29.01
N LEU A 59 -4.92 6.30 -29.48
CA LEU A 59 -3.50 5.94 -29.40
C LEU A 59 -2.67 6.54 -30.54
N THR A 60 -2.69 7.86 -30.70
CA THR A 60 -1.72 8.55 -31.57
C THR A 60 -0.30 8.43 -31.00
N GLY A 61 0.74 8.53 -31.85
CA GLY A 61 2.13 8.41 -31.38
C GLY A 61 2.48 9.37 -30.23
N GLY A 62 2.05 10.63 -30.34
CA GLY A 62 2.24 11.62 -29.27
C GLY A 62 1.43 11.32 -28.01
N ALA A 63 0.21 10.78 -28.14
CA ALA A 63 -0.60 10.40 -26.98
C ALA A 63 0.01 9.21 -26.22
N VAL A 64 0.59 8.24 -26.93
CA VAL A 64 1.30 7.10 -26.31
C VAL A 64 2.54 7.58 -25.56
N GLU A 65 3.31 8.51 -26.13
CA GLU A 65 4.51 9.06 -25.49
C GLU A 65 4.15 9.84 -24.21
N VAL A 66 3.15 10.72 -24.28
CA VAL A 66 2.66 11.46 -23.12
C VAL A 66 2.10 10.53 -22.05
N GLY A 67 1.26 9.56 -22.43
CA GLY A 67 0.70 8.58 -21.50
C GLY A 67 1.78 7.75 -20.82
N THR A 68 2.79 7.31 -21.57
CA THR A 68 3.96 6.59 -21.02
C THR A 68 4.72 7.46 -20.03
N ALA A 69 4.97 8.73 -20.37
CA ALA A 69 5.64 9.68 -19.50
C ALA A 69 4.89 9.92 -18.18
N MET A 70 3.55 9.90 -18.18
CA MET A 70 2.74 10.06 -16.96
C MET A 70 2.88 8.91 -15.96
N HIS A 71 3.33 7.73 -16.39
CA HIS A 71 3.56 6.60 -15.49
C HIS A 71 4.88 6.72 -14.70
N TRP A 72 5.82 7.54 -15.16
CA TRP A 72 7.07 7.81 -14.42
C TRP A 72 6.84 8.45 -13.06
N PRO A 73 6.14 9.59 -12.93
CA PRO A 73 5.89 10.19 -11.63
C PRO A 73 5.05 9.28 -10.72
N LEU A 74 4.10 8.51 -11.29
CA LEU A 74 3.34 7.52 -10.53
C LEU A 74 4.24 6.41 -9.99
N GLY A 75 5.16 5.91 -10.81
CA GLY A 75 6.11 4.88 -10.42
C GLY A 75 7.11 5.35 -9.37
N VAL A 76 7.65 6.56 -9.53
CA VAL A 76 8.51 7.21 -8.54
C VAL A 76 7.76 7.41 -7.21
N ALA A 77 6.50 7.86 -7.26
CA ALA A 77 5.68 8.01 -6.06
C ALA A 77 5.49 6.68 -5.33
N GLY A 78 5.22 5.59 -6.05
CA GLY A 78 5.14 4.24 -5.46
C GLY A 78 6.43 3.82 -4.74
N ILE A 79 7.58 4.04 -5.37
CA ILE A 79 8.89 3.74 -4.76
C ILE A 79 9.11 4.57 -3.49
N VAL A 80 8.86 5.87 -3.54
CA VAL A 80 9.02 6.78 -2.41
C VAL A 80 8.11 6.39 -1.25
N ILE A 81 6.84 6.07 -1.51
CA ILE A 81 5.90 5.58 -0.49
C ILE A 81 6.44 4.30 0.16
N GLY A 82 6.97 3.37 -0.65
CA GLY A 82 7.59 2.15 -0.13
C GLY A 82 8.77 2.41 0.82
N ILE A 83 9.66 3.34 0.45
CA ILE A 83 10.79 3.77 1.30
C ILE A 83 10.30 4.41 2.60
N ILE A 84 9.30 5.29 2.53
CA ILE A 84 8.69 5.91 3.71
C ILE A 84 8.10 4.84 4.63
N LEU A 85 7.37 3.86 4.09
CA LEU A 85 6.84 2.76 4.90
C LEU A 85 7.96 1.96 5.56
N PHE A 86 9.06 1.66 4.87
CA PHE A 86 10.20 0.99 5.47
C PHE A 86 10.85 1.77 6.61
N SER A 87 10.90 3.09 6.52
CA SER A 87 11.45 3.94 7.59
C SER A 87 10.56 3.98 8.83
N THR A 88 9.24 3.77 8.68
CA THR A 88 8.30 3.74 9.80
C THR A 88 8.37 2.48 10.68
N ARG A 89 9.14 1.45 10.29
CA ARG A 89 9.25 0.18 11.05
C ARG A 89 9.91 0.32 12.43
N SER A 90 10.67 1.38 12.65
CA SER A 90 11.28 1.68 13.95
C SER A 90 10.31 2.37 14.92
N LEU A 91 9.12 2.79 14.46
CA LEU A 91 8.17 3.51 15.29
C LEU A 91 7.56 2.62 16.39
N PRO A 92 7.13 3.23 17.52
CA PRO A 92 6.31 2.57 18.52
C PRO A 92 5.02 2.00 17.93
N LEU A 93 4.47 0.96 18.54
CA LEU A 93 3.29 0.22 18.03
C LEU A 93 2.12 1.14 17.66
N ASN A 94 1.79 2.11 18.53
CA ASN A 94 0.65 3.00 18.31
C ASN A 94 0.87 3.94 17.10
N GLU A 95 2.08 4.42 16.89
CA GLU A 95 2.41 5.26 15.74
C GLU A 95 2.47 4.42 14.45
N ALA A 96 3.04 3.21 14.50
CA ALA A 96 3.04 2.28 13.37
C ALA A 96 1.61 1.91 12.91
N LYS A 97 0.66 1.76 13.85
CA LYS A 97 -0.76 1.55 13.52
C LYS A 97 -1.39 2.77 12.85
N LYS A 98 -1.08 3.99 13.30
CA LYS A 98 -1.56 5.22 12.65
C LYS A 98 -1.04 5.31 11.22
N VAL A 99 0.23 5.00 10.99
CA VAL A 99 0.80 4.93 9.64
C VAL A 99 -0.02 3.98 8.77
N LEU A 100 -0.27 2.75 9.22
CA LEU A 100 -1.12 1.79 8.48
C LEU A 100 -2.54 2.30 8.24
N LEU A 101 -3.16 2.95 9.23
CA LEU A 101 -4.51 3.53 9.09
C LEU A 101 -4.54 4.58 7.97
N TYR A 102 -3.59 5.52 7.98
CA TYR A 102 -3.52 6.58 6.97
C TYR A 102 -3.07 6.06 5.60
N THR A 103 -2.24 5.03 5.55
CA THR A 103 -1.96 4.29 4.32
C THR A 103 -3.22 3.64 3.74
N GLY A 104 -4.07 3.05 4.60
CA GLY A 104 -5.38 2.53 4.20
C GLY A 104 -6.26 3.61 3.57
N PHE A 105 -6.35 4.78 4.20
CA PHE A 105 -7.08 5.92 3.63
C PHE A 105 -6.52 6.38 2.28
N ALA A 106 -5.19 6.47 2.15
CA ALA A 106 -4.56 6.82 0.87
C ALA A 106 -4.96 5.83 -0.24
N TYR A 107 -4.92 4.53 0.04
CA TYR A 107 -5.37 3.51 -0.93
C TYR A 107 -6.85 3.60 -1.27
N THR A 108 -7.71 3.96 -0.31
CA THR A 108 -9.12 4.23 -0.59
C THR A 108 -9.28 5.37 -1.59
N PHE A 109 -8.52 6.47 -1.48
CA PHE A 109 -8.57 7.56 -2.46
C PHE A 109 -8.11 7.12 -3.85
N PHE A 110 -7.03 6.33 -3.94
CA PHE A 110 -6.62 5.74 -5.22
C PHE A 110 -7.69 4.82 -5.81
N LEU A 111 -8.34 4.00 -4.98
CA LEU A 111 -9.42 3.10 -5.41
C LEU A 111 -10.63 3.89 -5.92
N ILE A 112 -11.06 4.92 -5.18
CA ILE A 112 -12.15 5.80 -5.60
C ILE A 112 -11.80 6.47 -6.94
N ASN A 113 -10.60 7.04 -7.08
CA ASN A 113 -10.17 7.65 -8.32
C ASN A 113 -10.15 6.65 -9.49
N GLY A 114 -9.59 5.45 -9.28
CA GLY A 114 -9.53 4.42 -10.31
C GLY A 114 -10.90 3.92 -10.74
N LEU A 115 -11.83 3.70 -9.80
CA LEU A 115 -13.21 3.32 -10.11
C LEU A 115 -13.95 4.45 -10.83
N LEU A 116 -13.80 5.69 -10.37
CA LEU A 116 -14.40 6.85 -11.05
C LEU A 116 -13.89 6.93 -12.50
N GLN A 117 -12.58 6.83 -12.74
CA GLN A 117 -12.05 6.85 -14.10
C GLN A 117 -12.61 5.70 -14.95
N HIS A 118 -12.61 4.47 -14.42
CA HIS A 118 -13.11 3.30 -15.14
C HIS A 118 -14.60 3.41 -15.53
N PHE A 119 -15.44 4.03 -14.70
CA PHE A 119 -16.88 4.12 -14.95
C PHE A 119 -17.33 5.40 -15.65
N THR A 120 -16.55 6.48 -15.61
CA THR A 120 -16.96 7.81 -16.12
C THR A 120 -16.16 8.29 -17.32
N THR A 121 -15.11 7.57 -17.70
CA THR A 121 -14.24 7.92 -18.83
C THR A 121 -14.11 6.71 -19.77
N PRO A 122 -13.68 6.91 -21.03
CA PRO A 122 -13.38 5.81 -21.94
C PRO A 122 -12.09 5.04 -21.57
N VAL A 123 -11.41 5.42 -20.48
CA VAL A 123 -10.17 4.79 -20.04
C VAL A 123 -10.46 3.51 -19.25
N ASN A 124 -9.92 2.40 -19.72
CA ASN A 124 -9.97 1.13 -19.04
C ASN A 124 -8.85 1.04 -17.98
N VAL A 125 -9.21 1.26 -16.72
CA VAL A 125 -8.27 1.09 -15.60
C VAL A 125 -7.94 -0.41 -15.40
N PRO A 126 -6.66 -0.81 -15.27
CA PRO A 126 -6.28 -2.20 -15.06
C PRO A 126 -6.91 -2.80 -13.80
N MET A 127 -7.79 -3.80 -13.96
CA MET A 127 -8.51 -4.42 -12.85
C MET A 127 -7.57 -5.10 -11.83
N GLN A 128 -6.41 -5.57 -12.28
CA GLN A 128 -5.38 -6.15 -11.42
C GLN A 128 -4.83 -5.10 -10.44
N ALA A 129 -4.66 -3.85 -10.87
CA ALA A 129 -4.21 -2.76 -10.02
C ALA A 129 -5.29 -2.37 -8.99
N LEU A 130 -6.56 -2.35 -9.41
CA LEU A 130 -7.70 -2.11 -8.51
C LEU A 130 -7.84 -3.22 -7.46
N GLY A 131 -7.67 -4.48 -7.87
CA GLY A 131 -7.68 -5.63 -6.97
C GLY A 131 -6.55 -5.56 -5.94
N LEU A 132 -5.33 -5.25 -6.39
CA LEU A 132 -4.17 -5.11 -5.52
C LEU A 132 -4.36 -3.97 -4.51
N ILE A 133 -4.78 -2.78 -4.94
CA ILE A 133 -4.93 -1.64 -4.03
C ILE A 133 -6.06 -1.87 -3.02
N THR A 134 -7.13 -2.58 -3.41
CA THR A 134 -8.19 -3.01 -2.50
C THR A 134 -7.66 -3.97 -1.44
N LEU A 135 -6.86 -4.97 -1.84
CA LEU A 135 -6.23 -5.91 -0.92
C LEU A 135 -5.30 -5.20 0.07
N LEU A 136 -4.46 -4.27 -0.43
CA LEU A 136 -3.55 -3.49 0.40
C LEU A 136 -4.31 -2.57 1.38
N ALA A 137 -5.40 -1.93 0.95
CA ALA A 137 -6.26 -1.12 1.80
C ALA A 137 -6.88 -1.96 2.92
N ALA A 138 -7.47 -3.11 2.57
CA ALA A 138 -8.06 -4.02 3.53
C ALA A 138 -7.03 -4.53 4.55
N LEU A 139 -5.85 -4.93 4.08
CA LEU A 139 -4.76 -5.37 4.95
C LEU A 139 -4.30 -4.25 5.89
N ALA A 140 -4.17 -3.03 5.38
CA ALA A 140 -3.77 -1.86 6.17
C ALA A 140 -4.79 -1.54 7.28
N PHE A 141 -6.08 -1.47 6.96
CA PHE A 141 -7.16 -1.22 7.92
C PHE A 141 -7.34 -2.34 8.94
N TYR A 142 -7.25 -3.59 8.51
CA TYR A 142 -7.33 -4.73 9.42
C TYR A 142 -6.16 -4.71 10.42
N SER A 143 -4.96 -4.39 9.94
CA SER A 143 -3.75 -4.38 10.74
C SER A 143 -3.68 -3.19 11.69
N SER A 144 -4.20 -2.03 11.31
CA SER A 144 -4.26 -0.87 12.20
C SER A 144 -5.17 -1.11 13.42
N GLN A 145 -6.17 -1.99 13.31
CA GLN A 145 -7.17 -2.27 14.35
C GLN A 145 -6.87 -3.52 15.21
N SER A 146 -6.07 -4.47 14.72
CA SER A 146 -5.99 -5.83 15.28
C SER A 146 -5.04 -6.04 16.46
N ALA A 147 -4.41 -4.99 16.98
CA ALA A 147 -3.74 -5.06 18.28
C ALA A 147 -4.42 -4.10 19.26
N LYS A 148 -4.95 -4.61 20.37
CA LYS A 148 -5.44 -3.76 21.47
C LYS A 148 -4.26 -2.93 22.00
N SER A 149 -4.52 -1.65 22.26
CA SER A 149 -3.60 -0.78 23.01
C SER A 149 -3.53 -1.20 24.46
#